data_AF-A0A0C2N4T9-F1
#
_entry.id   AF-A0A0C2N4T9-F1
#
_cell.length_a   1.000
_cell.length_b   1.000
_cell.length_c   1.000
_cell.angle_alpha   90.00
_cell.angle_beta   90.00
_cell.angle_gamma   90.00
#
_symmetry.space_group_name_H-M   'P 1'
#
loop_
_entity.id
_entity.type
_entity.pdbx_description
1 polymer ?
#
loop_
_entity_poly.entity_id
_entity_poly.type
_entity_poly.pdbx_seq_one_letter_code
_entity_poly.pdbx_strand_id
1 'polypeptide(L)'
;MDSVNDKTKSSKINEFYNYIQKMQSSNVSNQICGIIHIIGHFSRIHDPELDHVFVKNFPQPLLAQFNMLNDDQMKANYDENLVGHLFSVFTFIYRNHNLVNDSTARSFLIIFLKCIKNKERTLTFDIAKLIDSIMICLNIEEHKVYDLNASHVNRLCYAKIKENFNQIW
;
A
#
# COMPACT_ATOMS: atom_id res chain seq x y z
N MET A 1 16.08 26.47 -22.04
CA MET A 1 14.86 25.73 -21.63
C MET A 1 15.12 24.95 -20.33
N ASP A 2 16.15 25.31 -19.57
CA ASP A 2 16.74 24.47 -18.52
C ASP A 2 16.31 24.84 -17.10
N SER A 3 15.63 25.98 -16.91
CA SER A 3 15.24 26.50 -15.59
C SER A 3 13.99 25.83 -14.97
N VAL A 4 13.22 25.08 -15.76
CA VAL A 4 12.01 24.38 -15.28
C VAL A 4 12.36 23.01 -14.67
N ASN A 5 13.39 22.34 -15.20
CA ASN A 5 13.76 20.99 -14.77
C ASN A 5 14.40 20.96 -13.37
N ASP A 6 15.12 22.03 -13.01
CA ASP A 6 15.85 22.14 -11.74
C ASP A 6 14.91 22.44 -10.55
N LYS A 7 13.87 23.24 -10.79
CA LYS A 7 12.85 23.56 -9.77
C LYS A 7 11.98 22.36 -9.41
N THR A 8 11.58 21.56 -10.40
CA THR A 8 10.77 20.35 -10.16
C THR A 8 11.56 19.29 -9.40
N LYS A 9 12.85 19.13 -9.69
CA LYS A 9 13.72 18.20 -8.96
C LYS A 9 13.91 18.63 -7.51
N SER A 10 14.17 19.92 -7.26
CA SER A 10 14.28 20.49 -5.92
C SER A 10 13.00 20.33 -5.09
N SER A 11 11.83 20.54 -5.70
CA SER A 11 10.54 20.36 -5.03
C SER A 11 10.29 18.91 -4.60
N LYS A 12 10.55 17.93 -5.47
CA LYS A 12 10.36 16.50 -5.14
C LYS A 12 11.24 16.06 -3.97
N ILE A 13 12.49 16.52 -3.93
CA ILE A 13 13.45 16.19 -2.86
C ILE A 13 12.95 16.72 -1.51
N ASN A 14 12.45 17.96 -1.47
CA ASN A 14 11.93 18.56 -0.23
C ASN A 14 10.71 17.81 0.31
N GLU A 15 9.79 17.38 -0.56
CA GLU A 15 8.62 16.59 -0.15
C GLU A 15 9.03 15.24 0.47
N PHE A 16 10.01 14.56 -0.12
CA PHE A 16 10.52 13.30 0.41
C PHE A 16 11.30 13.48 1.71
N TYR A 17 12.06 14.57 1.84
CA TYR A 17 12.73 14.88 3.10
C TYR A 17 11.71 15.11 4.23
N ASN A 18 10.65 15.88 3.96
CA ASN A 18 9.56 16.10 4.90
C ASN A 18 8.86 14.79 5.28
N TYR A 19 8.65 13.89 4.32
CA TYR A 19 8.13 12.56 4.57
C TYR A 19 9.03 11.76 5.50
N ILE A 20 10.31 11.62 5.17
CA ILE A 20 11.28 10.85 5.97
C ILE A 20 11.32 11.37 7.41
N GLN A 21 11.35 12.69 7.60
CA GLN A 21 11.30 13.30 8.93
C GLN A 21 10.01 12.95 9.69
N LYS A 22 8.85 13.01 9.02
CA LYS A 22 7.57 12.61 9.65
C LYS A 22 7.54 11.12 10.01
N MET A 23 8.17 10.26 9.22
CA MET A 23 8.22 8.81 9.50
C MET A 23 9.07 8.48 10.73
N GLN A 24 10.02 9.36 11.09
CA GLN A 24 10.83 9.24 12.31
C GLN A 24 10.09 9.72 13.58
N SER A 25 8.90 10.31 13.45
CA SER A 25 8.10 10.73 14.60
C SER A 25 7.65 9.50 15.41
N SER A 26 7.68 9.58 16.74
CA SER A 26 7.07 8.57 17.61
C SER A 26 5.54 8.63 17.62
N ASN A 27 4.96 9.70 17.08
CA ASN A 27 3.52 9.91 17.01
C ASN A 27 2.94 9.34 15.71
N VAL A 28 2.03 8.36 15.84
CA VAL A 28 1.43 7.66 14.71
C VAL A 28 0.54 8.58 13.86
N SER A 29 -0.16 9.54 14.46
CA SER A 29 -0.95 10.52 13.70
C SER A 29 -0.07 11.38 12.79
N ASN A 30 1.14 11.74 13.23
CA ASN A 30 2.12 12.43 12.39
C ASN A 30 2.61 11.54 11.24
N GLN A 31 2.82 10.25 11.50
CA GLN A 31 3.19 9.27 10.48
C GLN A 31 2.10 9.12 9.42
N ILE A 32 0.83 8.96 9.83
CA ILE A 32 -0.33 8.88 8.94
C ILE A 32 -0.43 10.15 8.09
N CYS A 33 -0.31 11.34 8.70
CA CYS A 33 -0.34 12.61 7.99
C CYS A 33 0.76 12.69 6.91
N GLY A 34 1.98 12.25 7.23
CA GLY A 34 3.09 12.21 6.27
C GLY A 34 2.82 11.26 5.09
N ILE A 35 2.22 10.10 5.35
CA ILE A 35 1.86 9.13 4.31
C ILE A 35 0.77 9.67 3.39
N ILE A 36 -0.31 10.21 3.96
CA ILE A 36 -1.42 10.76 3.16
C ILE A 36 -0.95 11.92 2.29
N HIS A 37 -0.06 12.76 2.82
CA HIS A 37 0.57 13.83 2.07
C HIS A 37 1.36 13.31 0.86
N ILE A 38 2.23 12.29 1.06
CA ILE A 38 3.00 11.70 -0.03
C ILE A 38 2.12 11.00 -1.05
N ILE A 39 1.12 10.23 -0.61
CA ILE A 39 0.18 9.57 -1.52
C ILE A 39 -0.54 10.62 -2.36
N GLY A 40 -1.05 11.69 -1.74
CA GLY A 40 -1.71 12.78 -2.45
C GLY A 40 -0.81 13.42 -3.51
N HIS A 41 0.45 13.71 -3.15
CA HIS A 41 1.40 14.38 -4.03
C HIS A 41 1.92 13.49 -5.17
N PHE A 42 2.19 12.21 -4.89
CA PHE A 42 2.87 11.30 -5.82
C PHE A 42 1.96 10.24 -6.45
N SER A 43 0.65 10.25 -6.18
CA SER A 43 -0.31 9.26 -6.71
C SER A 43 -0.27 9.07 -8.23
N ARG A 44 0.08 10.11 -8.99
CA ARG A 44 0.14 10.09 -10.47
C ARG A 44 1.57 9.99 -11.02
N ILE A 45 2.57 9.92 -10.16
CA ILE A 45 3.99 9.88 -10.55
C ILE A 45 4.47 8.44 -10.41
N HIS A 46 4.92 7.82 -11.50
CA HIS A 46 5.42 6.44 -11.51
C HIS A 46 6.94 6.45 -11.60
N ASP A 47 7.58 6.77 -10.48
CA ASP A 47 9.03 6.86 -10.37
C ASP A 47 9.53 5.73 -9.46
N PRO A 48 10.27 4.74 -10.00
CA PRO A 48 10.71 3.59 -9.23
C PRO A 48 11.55 3.97 -8.00
N GLU A 49 12.37 5.02 -8.09
CA GLU A 49 13.20 5.47 -6.97
C GLU A 49 12.32 5.99 -5.84
N LEU A 50 11.34 6.83 -6.17
CA LEU A 50 10.39 7.38 -5.20
C LEU A 50 9.55 6.28 -4.54
N ASP A 51 9.14 5.29 -5.33
CA ASP A 51 8.39 4.14 -4.87
C ASP A 51 9.19 3.30 -3.86
N HIS A 52 10.47 3.05 -4.15
CA HIS A 52 11.34 2.35 -3.22
C HIS A 52 11.61 3.18 -1.95
N VAL A 53 11.79 4.49 -2.06
CA VAL A 53 11.98 5.36 -0.88
C VAL A 53 10.77 5.35 0.03
N PHE A 54 9.55 5.37 -0.53
CA PHE A 54 8.31 5.27 0.24
C PHE A 54 8.26 3.98 1.05
N VAL A 55 8.45 2.83 0.40
CA VAL A 55 8.35 1.53 1.08
C VAL A 55 9.47 1.34 2.09
N LYS A 56 10.70 1.72 1.75
CA LYS A 56 11.89 1.55 2.61
C LYS A 56 11.80 2.36 3.91
N ASN A 57 11.19 3.55 3.86
CA ASN A 57 11.06 4.43 5.01
C ASN A 57 9.70 4.32 5.69
N PHE A 58 8.88 3.34 5.30
CA PHE A 58 7.57 3.17 5.91
C PHE A 58 7.71 2.89 7.42
N PRO A 59 6.94 3.59 8.28
CA PRO A 59 7.13 3.56 9.71
C PRO A 59 6.66 2.23 10.30
N GLN A 60 7.57 1.51 10.95
CA GLN A 60 7.28 0.23 11.59
C GLN A 60 6.14 0.28 12.62
N PRO A 61 6.00 1.34 13.45
CA PRO A 61 4.87 1.44 14.37
C PRO A 61 3.50 1.42 13.68
N LEU A 62 3.35 2.12 12.56
CA LEU A 62 2.11 2.12 11.79
C LEU A 62 1.89 0.78 11.06
N LEU A 63 2.95 0.16 10.53
CA LEU A 63 2.86 -1.16 9.94
C LEU A 63 2.36 -2.20 10.96
N ALA A 64 2.83 -2.11 12.20
CA ALA A 64 2.35 -2.94 13.30
C ALA A 64 0.86 -2.70 13.57
N GLN A 65 0.40 -1.44 13.61
CA GLN A 65 -1.03 -1.13 13.77
C GLN A 65 -1.88 -1.69 12.62
N PHE A 66 -1.43 -1.59 11.37
CA PHE A 66 -2.13 -2.20 10.26
C PHE A 66 -2.23 -3.72 10.40
N ASN A 67 -1.18 -4.39 10.91
CA ASN A 67 -1.22 -5.82 11.14
C ASN A 67 -2.22 -6.19 12.27
N MET A 68 -2.37 -5.33 13.28
CA MET A 68 -3.33 -5.51 14.39
C MET A 68 -4.80 -5.38 13.97
N LEU A 69 -5.11 -4.74 12.83
CA LEU A 69 -6.49 -4.68 12.28
C LEU A 69 -7.11 -6.08 12.03
N ASN A 70 -6.25 -7.09 11.96
CA ASN A 70 -6.59 -8.49 11.68
C ASN A 70 -6.66 -9.36 12.93
N ASP A 71 -6.41 -8.80 14.11
CA ASP A 71 -6.50 -9.53 15.37
C ASP A 71 -7.97 -9.60 15.82
N ASP A 72 -8.50 -10.82 15.93
CA ASP A 72 -9.88 -11.05 16.36
C ASP A 72 -10.14 -10.51 17.78
N GLN A 73 -9.10 -10.35 18.60
CA GLN A 73 -9.19 -9.74 19.94
C GLN A 73 -9.41 -8.22 19.88
N MET A 74 -9.12 -7.57 18.75
CA MET A 74 -9.20 -6.13 18.56
C MET A 74 -10.46 -5.66 17.84
N LYS A 75 -11.45 -6.55 17.61
CA LYS A 75 -12.73 -6.19 16.95
C LYS A 75 -13.47 -5.03 17.65
N ALA A 76 -13.32 -4.88 18.97
CA ALA A 76 -13.93 -3.80 19.73
C ALA A 76 -13.28 -2.42 19.52
N ASN A 77 -12.02 -2.38 19.07
CA ASN A 77 -11.25 -1.16 18.82
C ASN A 77 -11.05 -0.91 17.33
N TYR A 78 -12.07 -1.25 16.54
CA TYR A 78 -12.03 -1.06 15.10
C TYR A 78 -11.94 0.43 14.74
N ASP A 79 -10.87 0.78 14.01
CA ASP A 79 -10.67 2.13 13.48
C ASP A 79 -10.84 2.13 11.95
N GLU A 80 -12.00 2.61 11.50
CA GLU A 80 -12.32 2.75 10.07
C GLU A 80 -11.33 3.64 9.32
N ASN A 81 -10.80 4.68 9.98
CA ASN A 81 -9.83 5.57 9.35
C ASN A 81 -8.51 4.82 9.12
N LEU A 82 -8.08 4.03 10.09
CA LEU A 82 -6.86 3.22 9.95
C LEU A 82 -6.99 2.20 8.81
N VAL A 83 -8.17 1.61 8.61
CA VAL A 83 -8.44 0.75 7.44
C VAL A 83 -8.40 1.55 6.14
N GLY A 84 -9.05 2.72 6.09
CA GLY A 84 -9.00 3.59 4.93
C GLY A 84 -7.57 4.01 4.55
N HIS A 85 -6.72 4.22 5.55
CA HIS A 85 -5.30 4.49 5.36
C HIS A 85 -4.53 3.27 4.84
N LEU A 86 -4.79 2.06 5.36
CA LEU A 86 -4.24 0.82 4.81
C LEU A 86 -4.59 0.67 3.32
N PHE A 87 -5.85 0.92 2.95
CA PHE A 87 -6.31 0.81 1.56
C PHE A 87 -5.66 1.86 0.66
N SER A 88 -5.50 3.08 1.16
CA SER A 88 -4.80 4.16 0.45
C SER A 88 -3.33 3.78 0.20
N VAL A 89 -2.65 3.23 1.21
CA VAL A 89 -1.27 2.75 1.09
C VAL A 89 -1.16 1.59 0.11
N PHE A 90 -2.05 0.61 0.21
CA PHE A 90 -2.09 -0.53 -0.71
C PHE A 90 -2.26 -0.08 -2.15
N THR A 91 -3.25 0.79 -2.40
CA THR A 91 -3.53 1.36 -3.72
C THR A 91 -2.34 2.14 -4.25
N PHE A 92 -1.67 2.91 -3.41
CA PHE A 92 -0.48 3.64 -3.80
C PHE A 92 0.69 2.72 -4.17
N ILE A 93 0.98 1.70 -3.35
CA ILE A 93 2.07 0.74 -3.59
C ILE A 93 1.88 -0.02 -4.91
N TYR A 94 0.64 -0.43 -5.20
CA TYR A 94 0.30 -1.22 -6.38
C TYR A 94 -0.34 -0.41 -7.50
N ARG A 95 -0.14 0.92 -7.54
CA ARG A 95 -0.62 1.76 -8.66
C ARG A 95 0.13 1.53 -9.98
N ASN A 96 1.28 0.86 -9.90
CA ASN A 96 2.14 0.51 -11.03
C ASN A 96 2.97 -0.76 -10.67
N HIS A 97 3.82 -1.22 -11.60
CA HIS A 97 4.60 -2.45 -11.43
C HIS A 97 5.94 -2.29 -10.70
N ASN A 98 6.32 -1.10 -10.23
CA ASN A 98 7.65 -0.83 -9.67
C ASN A 98 7.94 -1.66 -8.41
N LEU A 99 6.94 -1.87 -7.56
CA LEU A 99 7.09 -2.51 -6.24
C LEU A 99 6.60 -3.97 -6.20
N VAL A 100 6.20 -4.52 -7.34
CA VAL A 100 5.61 -5.87 -7.46
C VAL A 100 6.51 -6.98 -6.88
N ASN A 101 7.83 -6.83 -6.98
CA ASN A 101 8.80 -7.81 -6.46
C ASN A 101 9.41 -7.39 -5.11
N ASP A 102 9.01 -6.25 -4.55
CA ASP A 102 9.54 -5.74 -3.29
C ASP A 102 8.98 -6.56 -2.10
N SER A 103 9.86 -7.01 -1.21
CA SER A 103 9.48 -7.84 -0.07
C SER A 103 8.59 -7.12 0.94
N THR A 104 8.81 -5.82 1.13
CA THR A 104 8.03 -5.01 2.07
C THR A 104 6.67 -4.67 1.47
N ALA A 105 6.59 -4.37 0.16
CA ALA A 105 5.33 -4.22 -0.55
C ALA A 105 4.45 -5.48 -0.41
N ARG A 106 5.05 -6.68 -0.52
CA ARG A 106 4.34 -7.95 -0.29
C ARG A 106 3.77 -8.09 1.13
N SER A 107 4.42 -7.53 2.15
CA SER A 107 3.85 -7.50 3.50
C SER A 107 2.54 -6.70 3.56
N PHE A 108 2.43 -5.60 2.80
CA PHE A 108 1.17 -4.85 2.70
C PHE A 108 0.08 -5.66 2.00
N LEU A 109 0.40 -6.43 0.96
CA LEU A 109 -0.55 -7.35 0.35
C LEU A 109 -1.08 -8.36 1.38
N ILE A 110 -0.20 -8.99 2.16
CA ILE A 110 -0.62 -9.96 3.18
C ILE A 110 -1.55 -9.31 4.22
N ILE A 111 -1.23 -8.11 4.69
CA ILE A 111 -2.04 -7.37 5.66
C ILE A 111 -3.39 -6.99 5.06
N PHE A 112 -3.40 -6.47 3.83
CA PHE A 112 -4.61 -6.12 3.09
C PHE A 112 -5.55 -7.31 2.91
N LEU A 113 -5.02 -8.47 2.52
CA LEU A 113 -5.80 -9.69 2.30
C LEU A 113 -6.46 -10.22 3.58
N LYS A 114 -5.74 -10.15 4.69
CA LYS A 114 -6.32 -10.47 5.99
C LYS A 114 -7.46 -9.50 6.33
N CYS A 115 -7.28 -8.21 6.01
CA CYS A 115 -8.27 -7.17 6.32
C CYS A 115 -9.58 -7.40 5.57
N ILE A 116 -9.52 -7.65 4.25
CA ILE A 116 -10.72 -7.88 3.42
C ILE A 116 -11.40 -9.23 3.68
N LYS A 117 -10.68 -10.21 4.26
CA LYS A 117 -11.29 -11.50 4.64
C LYS A 117 -12.34 -11.33 5.75
N ASN A 118 -12.22 -10.27 6.55
CA ASN A 118 -13.18 -9.95 7.60
C ASN A 118 -14.37 -9.19 6.98
N LYS A 119 -15.26 -9.95 6.33
CA LYS A 119 -16.38 -9.55 5.44
C LYS A 119 -17.44 -8.59 6.00
N GLU A 120 -17.32 -8.11 7.24
CA GLU A 120 -18.38 -7.36 7.91
C GLU A 120 -18.27 -5.84 7.74
N ARG A 121 -17.39 -5.34 6.86
CA ARG A 121 -16.96 -3.94 6.90
C ARG A 121 -17.22 -3.23 5.58
N THR A 122 -18.24 -2.39 5.57
CA THR A 122 -18.47 -1.41 4.50
C THR A 122 -17.47 -0.27 4.65
N LEU A 123 -16.73 0.04 3.59
CA LEU A 123 -15.76 1.13 3.60
C LEU A 123 -16.02 2.05 2.40
N THR A 124 -15.78 3.34 2.58
CA THR A 124 -15.84 4.35 1.53
C THR A 124 -14.44 4.55 0.93
N PHE A 125 -14.13 3.78 -0.12
CA PHE A 125 -12.90 3.97 -0.89
C PHE A 125 -13.19 3.99 -2.40
N ASP A 126 -12.23 4.49 -3.17
CA ASP A 126 -12.29 4.47 -4.63
C ASP A 126 -12.10 3.03 -5.14
N ILE A 127 -13.21 2.33 -5.33
CA ILE A 127 -13.24 0.90 -5.71
C ILE A 127 -12.51 0.68 -7.04
N ALA A 128 -12.63 1.62 -7.99
CA ALA A 128 -11.99 1.49 -9.30
C ALA A 128 -10.46 1.45 -9.15
N LYS A 129 -9.88 2.39 -8.39
CA LYS A 129 -8.43 2.39 -8.14
C LYS A 129 -7.98 1.14 -7.37
N LEU A 130 -8.78 0.69 -6.41
CA LEU A 130 -8.46 -0.52 -5.67
C LEU A 130 -8.44 -1.75 -6.58
N ILE A 131 -9.42 -1.87 -7.48
CA ILE A 131 -9.48 -2.94 -8.50
C ILE A 131 -8.22 -2.89 -9.36
N ASP A 132 -7.86 -1.72 -9.90
CA ASP A 132 -6.68 -1.58 -10.76
C ASP A 132 -5.40 -2.01 -10.02
N SER A 133 -5.25 -1.59 -8.76
CA SER A 133 -4.12 -2.00 -7.92
C SER A 133 -4.09 -3.50 -7.62
N ILE A 134 -5.26 -4.10 -7.37
CA ILE A 134 -5.39 -5.55 -7.24
C ILE A 134 -4.98 -6.22 -8.55
N MET A 135 -5.44 -5.75 -9.70
CA MET A 135 -5.11 -6.32 -10.99
C MET A 135 -3.62 -6.24 -11.31
N ILE A 136 -2.96 -5.11 -11.01
CA ILE A 136 -1.50 -4.96 -11.12
C ILE A 136 -0.77 -5.96 -10.22
N CYS A 137 -1.27 -6.16 -9.00
CA CYS A 137 -0.74 -7.14 -8.05
C CYS A 137 -0.97 -8.59 -8.52
N LEU A 138 -2.05 -8.88 -9.24
CA LEU A 138 -2.36 -10.23 -9.74
C LEU A 138 -1.67 -10.55 -11.07
N ASN A 139 -1.44 -9.53 -11.92
CA ASN A 139 -0.81 -9.68 -13.25
C ASN A 139 0.71 -9.98 -13.18
N ILE A 140 1.23 -10.24 -11.98
CA ILE A 140 2.59 -10.72 -11.74
C ILE A 140 2.75 -12.16 -12.25
N GLU A 141 1.67 -12.96 -12.26
CA GLU A 141 1.74 -14.40 -12.52
C GLU A 141 1.68 -14.78 -14.01
N GLU A 142 1.03 -14.01 -14.89
CA GLU A 142 0.90 -14.41 -16.31
C GLU A 142 2.23 -14.31 -17.09
N HIS A 143 3.21 -13.57 -16.58
CA HIS A 143 4.46 -13.27 -17.31
C HIS A 143 5.74 -13.82 -16.64
N LYS A 144 5.64 -14.50 -15.49
CA LYS A 144 6.80 -15.11 -14.81
C LYS A 144 6.66 -16.63 -14.72
N VAL A 145 7.23 -17.29 -15.73
CA VAL A 145 7.62 -18.69 -15.74
C VAL A 145 8.55 -18.97 -14.54
N TYR A 146 8.02 -19.69 -13.54
CA TYR A 146 8.65 -20.38 -12.38
C TYR A 146 9.45 -19.58 -11.33
N ASP A 147 8.97 -19.67 -10.06
CA ASP A 147 9.81 -20.11 -8.94
C ASP A 147 8.95 -20.79 -7.84
N LEU A 148 9.21 -22.06 -7.55
CA LEU A 148 8.28 -22.98 -6.88
C LEU A 148 7.99 -22.65 -5.39
N ASN A 149 8.76 -21.76 -4.74
CA ASN A 149 8.57 -21.39 -3.33
C ASN A 149 7.73 -20.13 -3.08
N ALA A 150 7.60 -19.22 -4.06
CA ALA A 150 6.70 -18.07 -3.98
C ALA A 150 5.24 -18.42 -4.36
N SER A 151 5.02 -19.63 -4.87
CA SER A 151 3.82 -20.04 -5.61
C SER A 151 2.56 -20.28 -4.76
N HIS A 152 2.71 -20.63 -3.48
CA HIS A 152 1.54 -20.93 -2.64
C HIS A 152 0.86 -19.68 -2.10
N VAL A 153 1.63 -18.71 -1.62
CA VAL A 153 1.06 -17.45 -1.08
C VAL A 153 0.35 -16.72 -2.21
N ASN A 154 0.97 -16.58 -3.37
CA ASN A 154 0.37 -15.84 -4.50
C ASN A 154 -0.87 -16.53 -5.09
N ARG A 155 -0.87 -17.87 -5.24
CA ARG A 155 -2.10 -18.61 -5.61
C ARG A 155 -3.20 -18.51 -4.56
N LEU A 156 -2.86 -18.55 -3.28
CA LEU A 156 -3.83 -18.33 -2.19
C LEU A 156 -4.36 -16.89 -2.20
N CYS A 157 -3.51 -15.91 -2.51
CA CYS A 157 -3.91 -14.51 -2.67
C CYS A 157 -4.89 -14.37 -3.84
N TYR A 158 -4.58 -14.94 -5.01
CA TYR A 158 -5.46 -14.92 -6.18
C TYR A 158 -6.79 -15.64 -5.91
N ALA A 159 -6.76 -16.84 -5.35
CA ALA A 159 -7.97 -17.60 -5.00
C ALA A 159 -8.83 -16.85 -3.98
N LYS A 160 -8.22 -16.29 -2.93
CA LYS A 160 -8.96 -15.52 -1.90
C LYS A 160 -9.45 -14.17 -2.39
N ILE A 161 -8.67 -13.46 -3.21
CA ILE A 161 -9.15 -12.21 -3.83
C ILE A 161 -10.34 -12.54 -4.71
N LYS A 162 -10.23 -13.54 -5.58
CA LYS A 162 -11.32 -13.97 -6.48
C LYS A 162 -12.56 -14.46 -5.72
N GLU A 163 -12.39 -15.25 -4.66
CA GLU A 163 -13.49 -15.70 -3.79
C GLU A 163 -14.15 -14.55 -3.03
N ASN A 164 -13.37 -13.61 -2.49
CA ASN A 164 -13.91 -12.46 -1.76
C ASN A 164 -14.52 -11.42 -2.72
N PHE A 165 -13.95 -11.21 -3.92
CA PHE A 165 -14.51 -10.31 -4.93
C PHE A 165 -15.91 -10.75 -5.37
N ASN A 166 -16.10 -12.04 -5.59
CA ASN A 166 -17.38 -12.61 -6.02
C ASN A 166 -18.44 -12.70 -4.90
N GLN A 167 -18.08 -12.37 -3.65
CA GLN A 167 -18.98 -12.47 -2.49
C GLN A 167 -19.26 -11.12 -1.81
N ILE A 168 -18.46 -10.09 -2.12
CA ILE A 168 -18.58 -8.75 -1.53
C ILE A 168 -19.32 -7.78 -2.48
N TRP A 169 -19.56 -8.18 -3.74
CA TRP A 169 -20.29 -7.42 -4.76
C TRP A 169 -21.32 -8.28 -5.47
#